data_AF-A0A3A5WJD3-F1
#
_entry.id   AF-A0A3A5WJD3-F1
#
_cell.length_a   1.000
_cell.length_b   1.000
_cell.length_c   1.000
_cell.angle_alpha   90.00
_cell.angle_beta   90.00
_cell.angle_gamma   90.00
#
_symmetry.space_group_name_H-M   'P 1'
#
loop_
_entity.id
_entity.type
_entity.pdbx_description
1 polymer ?
#
loop_
_entity_poly.entity_id
_entity_poly.type
_entity_poly.pdbx_seq_one_letter_code
_entity_poly.pdbx_strand_id
1 'polypeptide(L)'
;MMNKKSLGDAPHSKTETFHAKVGRDMPHDHIELAQTPNGELGPRCKSCGTRLTFGEAMVVDRDYFCWKHYVEKTGADTATVEIQRETRFWKE
;
A
#
# COMPACT_ATOMS: atom_id res chain seq x y z
N MET A 1 32.94 35.65 40.27
CA MET A 1 33.16 35.18 38.89
C MET A 1 32.11 34.12 38.59
N MET A 2 31.25 34.37 37.60
CA MET A 2 30.07 33.57 37.29
C MET A 2 30.44 32.18 36.76
N ASN A 3 29.96 31.10 37.40
CA ASN A 3 29.94 29.78 36.79
C ASN A 3 28.67 29.62 35.94
N LYS A 4 28.90 29.27 34.67
CA LYS A 4 27.90 29.07 33.63
C LYS A 4 27.00 27.87 33.98
N LYS A 5 25.68 28.09 34.00
CA LYS A 5 24.67 27.04 34.10
C LYS A 5 24.58 26.31 32.74
N SER A 6 24.86 25.02 32.71
CA SER A 6 24.49 24.13 31.61
C SER A 6 22.97 23.89 31.65
N LEU A 7 22.33 24.14 30.52
CA LEU A 7 20.88 24.10 30.37
C LEU A 7 20.42 22.64 30.19
N GLY A 8 19.92 22.07 31.29
CA GLY A 8 18.83 21.09 31.36
C GLY A 8 18.83 19.87 30.43
N ASP A 9 19.35 18.74 30.92
CA ASP A 9 18.86 17.42 30.57
C ASP A 9 17.50 17.20 31.27
N ALA A 10 16.43 17.06 30.49
CA ALA A 10 15.15 16.65 31.04
C ALA A 10 15.18 15.14 31.34
N PRO A 11 14.76 14.72 32.54
CA PRO A 11 14.71 13.31 32.93
C PRO A 11 13.49 12.66 32.28
N HIS A 12 13.49 11.35 32.10
CA HIS A 12 12.44 10.45 32.61
C HIS A 12 12.77 9.02 32.18
N SER A 13 13.38 8.32 33.13
CA SER A 13 13.32 6.86 33.25
C SER A 13 11.87 6.38 33.09
N LYS A 14 11.65 5.50 32.12
CA LYS A 14 10.67 4.43 32.24
C LYS A 14 11.34 3.14 31.78
N THR A 15 11.74 2.34 32.74
CA THR A 15 11.95 0.90 32.61
C THR A 15 10.65 0.30 32.09
N GLU A 16 10.51 0.13 30.78
CA GLU A 16 9.48 -0.74 30.24
C GLU A 16 9.97 -2.18 30.37
N THR A 17 9.34 -2.90 31.27
CA THR A 17 9.47 -4.35 31.41
C THR A 17 9.21 -4.98 30.04
N PHE A 18 10.23 -5.55 29.42
CA PHE A 18 10.10 -6.29 28.16
C PHE A 18 9.28 -7.56 28.42
N HIS A 19 7.96 -7.44 28.37
CA HIS A 19 7.09 -8.59 28.23
C HIS A 19 7.42 -9.23 26.88
N ALA A 20 8.05 -10.41 26.93
CA ALA A 20 8.25 -11.26 25.76
C ALA A 20 6.91 -11.44 25.06
N LYS A 21 6.75 -10.77 23.90
CA LYS A 21 5.53 -10.83 23.11
C LYS A 21 5.39 -12.27 22.62
N VAL A 22 4.46 -13.02 23.19
CA VAL A 22 3.82 -14.17 22.55
C VAL A 22 3.54 -13.76 21.10
N GLY A 23 4.03 -14.54 20.13
CA GLY A 23 3.95 -14.23 18.71
C GLY A 23 2.54 -13.83 18.32
N ARG A 24 2.31 -12.53 18.21
CA ARG A 24 1.08 -11.96 17.67
C ARG A 24 1.36 -11.79 16.20
N ASP A 25 0.90 -12.74 15.39
CA ASP A 25 0.76 -12.50 13.96
C ASP A 25 -0.02 -11.20 13.82
N MET A 26 0.59 -10.18 13.22
CA MET A 26 -0.14 -8.93 13.01
C MET A 26 -1.26 -9.24 12.02
N PRO A 27 -2.48 -8.73 12.23
CA PRO A 27 -3.65 -9.12 11.44
C PRO A 27 -3.49 -8.99 9.91
N HIS A 28 -2.49 -8.22 9.45
CA HIS A 28 -2.26 -7.90 8.05
C HIS A 28 -0.81 -8.12 7.58
N ASP A 29 -0.04 -9.02 8.21
CA ASP A 29 1.36 -9.32 7.81
C ASP A 29 1.52 -9.82 6.36
N HIS A 30 0.43 -10.22 5.72
CA HIS A 30 0.43 -10.65 4.32
C HIS A 30 0.46 -9.49 3.31
N ILE A 31 0.26 -8.24 3.76
CA ILE A 31 0.21 -7.03 2.92
C ILE A 31 1.50 -6.23 3.07
N GLU A 32 2.29 -6.16 2.01
CA GLU A 32 3.45 -5.28 1.94
C GLU A 32 3.05 -3.88 1.48
N LEU A 33 3.23 -2.89 2.35
CA LEU A 33 2.99 -1.48 2.03
C LEU A 33 4.20 -0.83 1.37
N ALA A 34 3.94 0.09 0.45
CA ALA A 34 4.94 0.91 -0.20
C ALA A 34 4.41 2.32 -0.45
N GLN A 35 5.32 3.30 -0.45
CA GLN A 35 5.01 4.67 -0.82
C GLN A 35 5.35 4.89 -2.31
N THR A 36 4.44 5.54 -3.04
CA THR A 36 4.69 5.97 -4.43
C THR A 36 5.65 7.17 -4.45
N PRO A 37 6.26 7.50 -5.61
CA PRO A 37 7.15 8.67 -5.71
C PRO A 37 6.48 10.00 -5.33
N ASN A 38 5.15 10.09 -5.54
CA ASN A 38 4.35 11.27 -5.18
C ASN A 38 3.95 11.29 -3.70
N GLY A 39 4.37 10.30 -2.92
CA GLY A 39 4.13 10.23 -1.49
C GLY A 39 2.85 9.50 -1.09
N GLU A 40 2.03 9.05 -2.03
CA GLU A 40 0.80 8.30 -1.74
C GLU A 40 1.13 6.90 -1.22
N LEU A 41 0.33 6.44 -0.27
CA LEU A 41 0.49 5.11 0.32
C LEU A 41 -0.33 4.08 -0.49
N GLY A 42 0.26 2.90 -0.70
CA GLY A 42 -0.49 1.77 -1.22
C GLY A 42 0.24 0.44 -1.09
N PRO A 43 -0.36 -0.64 -1.59
CA PRO A 43 0.17 -1.98 -1.46
C PRO A 43 1.17 -2.29 -2.58
N ARG A 44 1.90 -3.40 -2.43
CA ARG A 44 2.60 -4.04 -3.54
C ARG A 44 1.71 -5.09 -4.19
N CYS A 45 1.83 -5.23 -5.51
CA CYS A 45 1.26 -6.38 -6.20
C CYS A 45 1.87 -7.67 -5.65
N LYS A 46 1.04 -8.61 -5.19
CA LYS A 46 1.48 -9.90 -4.62
C LYS A 46 2.26 -10.77 -5.62
N SER A 47 2.03 -10.59 -6.93
CA SER A 47 2.69 -11.36 -7.98
C SER A 47 4.05 -10.75 -8.41
N CYS A 48 4.07 -9.45 -8.73
CA CYS A 48 5.26 -8.81 -9.33
C CYS A 48 5.94 -7.76 -8.45
N GLY A 49 5.43 -7.48 -7.25
CA GLY A 49 6.03 -6.54 -6.29
C GLY A 49 5.95 -5.06 -6.69
N THR A 50 5.34 -4.73 -7.84
CA THR A 50 5.13 -3.35 -8.29
C THR A 50 4.39 -2.55 -7.22
N ARG A 51 4.86 -1.34 -6.96
CA ARG A 51 4.20 -0.40 -6.03
C ARG A 51 2.94 0.13 -6.69
N LEU A 52 1.83 0.08 -5.98
CA LEU A 52 0.54 0.58 -6.42
C LEU A 52 0.02 1.56 -5.38
N THR A 53 -0.86 2.46 -5.79
CA THR A 53 -1.76 3.14 -4.85
C THR A 53 -2.93 2.21 -4.49
N PHE A 54 -3.63 2.48 -3.39
CA PHE A 54 -4.85 1.72 -3.07
C PHE A 54 -5.97 1.88 -4.11
N GLY A 55 -5.98 2.96 -4.89
CA GLY A 55 -6.94 3.16 -5.98
C GLY A 55 -6.64 2.32 -7.22
N GLU A 56 -5.37 1.98 -7.47
CA GLU A 56 -4.93 1.16 -8.60
C GLU A 56 -4.96 -0.34 -8.32
N ALA A 57 -4.87 -0.72 -7.04
CA ALA A 57 -4.76 -2.11 -6.63
C ALA A 57 -6.12 -2.82 -6.61
N MET A 58 -6.20 -3.96 -7.29
CA MET A 58 -7.37 -4.83 -7.26
C MET A 58 -7.23 -5.84 -6.12
N VAL A 59 -8.33 -6.13 -5.42
CA VAL A 59 -8.35 -7.05 -4.28
C VAL A 59 -8.83 -8.44 -4.71
N VAL A 60 -8.08 -9.48 -4.34
CA VAL A 60 -8.53 -10.88 -4.44
C VAL A 60 -8.28 -11.54 -3.09
N ASP A 61 -9.36 -11.96 -2.43
CA ASP A 61 -9.36 -12.47 -1.06
C ASP A 61 -8.69 -11.49 -0.08
N ARG A 62 -7.43 -11.75 0.27
CA ARG A 62 -6.62 -10.97 1.22
C ARG A 62 -5.45 -10.24 0.55
N ASP A 63 -5.22 -10.48 -0.74
CA ASP A 63 -4.05 -9.97 -1.45
C ASP A 63 -4.41 -8.87 -2.45
N TYR A 64 -3.44 -8.01 -2.75
CA TYR A 64 -3.55 -6.92 -3.73
C TYR A 64 -2.78 -7.24 -5.01
N PHE A 65 -3.36 -6.90 -6.16
CA PHE A 65 -2.81 -7.17 -7.49
C PHE A 65 -2.87 -5.94 -8.40
N CYS A 66 -1.91 -5.81 -9.31
CA CYS A 66 -2.05 -4.90 -10.44
C CYS A 66 -3.07 -5.48 -11.44
N TRP A 67 -3.66 -4.61 -12.28
CA TRP A 67 -4.68 -4.99 -13.26
C TRP A 67 -4.34 -6.25 -14.06
N LYS A 68 -3.12 -6.34 -14.60
CA LYS A 68 -2.67 -7.50 -15.39
C LYS A 68 -2.81 -8.83 -14.63
N HIS A 69 -2.27 -8.90 -13.41
CA HIS A 69 -2.31 -10.13 -12.61
C HIS A 69 -3.70 -10.40 -12.02
N TYR A 70 -4.51 -9.35 -11.81
CA TYR A 70 -5.90 -9.50 -11.43
C TYR A 70 -6.70 -10.21 -12.54
N VAL A 71 -6.55 -9.77 -13.80
CA VAL A 71 -7.18 -10.42 -14.97
C VAL A 71 -6.68 -11.86 -15.11
N GLU A 72 -5.37 -12.11 -15.03
CA GLU A 72 -4.79 -13.47 -15.10
C GLU A 72 -5.35 -14.41 -14.02
N LYS A 73 -5.64 -13.89 -12.81
CA LYS A 73 -6.19 -14.69 -11.70
C LYS A 73 -7.70 -14.91 -11.77
N THR A 74 -8.44 -13.90 -12.19
CA THR A 74 -9.91 -13.91 -12.11
C THR A 74 -10.59 -14.25 -13.43
N GLY A 75 -9.86 -14.14 -14.55
CA GLY A 75 -10.46 -14.18 -15.88
C GLY A 75 -11.37 -12.98 -16.15
N ALA A 76 -11.28 -11.90 -15.36
CA ALA A 76 -12.09 -10.71 -15.56
C ALA A 76 -11.83 -10.09 -16.93
N ASP A 77 -12.91 -9.70 -17.60
CA ASP A 77 -12.86 -8.97 -18.86
C ASP A 77 -13.71 -7.70 -18.74
N THR A 78 -13.56 -6.79 -19.69
CA THR A 78 -14.35 -5.57 -19.75
C THR A 78 -15.82 -5.88 -19.98
N ALA A 79 -16.70 -5.18 -19.26
CA ALA A 79 -18.15 -5.28 -19.50
C ALA A 79 -18.60 -4.55 -20.78
N THR A 80 -17.73 -3.70 -21.33
CA THR A 80 -18.00 -2.89 -22.51
C THR A 80 -17.48 -3.58 -23.77
N VAL A 81 -18.33 -3.69 -24.78
CA VAL A 81 -17.92 -4.13 -26.11
C VAL A 81 -17.44 -2.93 -26.90
N GLU A 82 -16.27 -3.02 -27.53
CA GLU A 82 -15.80 -1.98 -28.45
C GLU A 82 -16.72 -1.96 -29.69
N ILE A 83 -17.46 -0.88 -29.88
CA ILE A 83 -18.31 -0.74 -31.08
C ILE A 83 -17.42 -0.30 -32.23
N GLN A 84 -16.95 -1.26 -33.03
CA GLN A 84 -16.22 -0.97 -34.26
C GLN A 84 -17.20 -0.41 -35.30
N ARG A 85 -17.20 0.92 -35.48
CA ARG A 85 -17.98 1.60 -36.52
C ARG A 85 -17.05 2.06 -37.63
N GLU A 86 -17.42 1.79 -38.88
CA GLU A 86 -16.71 2.31 -40.06
C GLU A 86 -16.85 3.84 -40.15
N THR A 87 -18.00 4.38 -39.75
CA THR A 87 -18.28 5.83 -39.75
C THR A 87 -18.23 6.38 -38.33
N ARG A 88 -17.49 7.48 -38.14
CA ARG A 88 -17.46 8.24 -36.88
C ARG A 88 -18.86 8.76 -36.56
N PHE A 89 -19.27 8.72 -35.29
CA PHE A 89 -20.64 9.06 -34.89
C PHE A 89 -21.05 10.50 -35.23
N TRP A 90 -20.11 11.43 -35.38
CA TRP A 90 -20.35 12.85 -35.69
C TRP A 90 -20.31 13.18 -37.18
N LYS A 91 -20.25 12.18 -38.07
CA LYS A 91 -20.23 12.34 -39.52
C LYS A 91 -21.54 11.88 -40.18
N GLU A 92 -22.67 12.01 -39.47
CA GLU A 92 -24.00 11.82 -40.06
C GLU A 92 -24.38 12.98 -40.99
#